data_AF-A0A7G9WHT6-F1
#
_entry.id   AF-A0A7G9WHT6-F1
#
_cell.length_a   1.000
_cell.length_b   1.000
_cell.length_c   1.000
_cell.angle_alpha   90.00
_cell.angle_beta   90.00
_cell.angle_gamma   90.00
#
_symmetry.space_group_name_H-M   'P 1'
#
loop_
_entity.id
_entity.type
_entity.pdbx_description
1 polymer ?
#
loop_
_entity_poly.entity_id
_entity_poly.type
_entity_poly.pdbx_seq_one_letter_code
_entity_poly.pdbx_strand_id
1 'polypeptide(L)'
;MEIERKWLMKQKPQGLPVLEEATLYQGYLSTHPTVRIRSKLCGEKSSWRLCIKGKGTLVREEIELELPQEKFEALSRLLTKPLIRKDYTVFALPQGLRLEYSEVDTGKPGAFAYAEVEFDSVDAAHTFDPPACLGREVTEEPGWTMADYWNRCASTEN
;
A
#
# COMPACT_ATOMS: atom_id res chain seq x y z
N MET A 1 12.74 -0.70 9.73
CA MET A 1 12.16 0.61 10.06
C MET A 1 11.82 1.25 8.73
N GLU A 2 10.55 1.52 8.48
CA GLU A 2 10.09 2.19 7.25
C GLU A 2 9.83 3.67 7.55
N ILE A 3 10.16 4.55 6.60
CA ILE A 3 9.90 6.00 6.64
C ILE A 3 9.19 6.39 5.35
N GLU A 4 7.91 6.74 5.42
CA GLU A 4 7.09 7.04 4.23
C GLU A 4 6.25 8.30 4.41
N ARG A 5 6.05 9.04 3.31
CA ARG A 5 5.01 10.09 3.23
C ARG A 5 3.91 9.63 2.26
N LYS A 6 2.67 10.06 2.50
CA LYS A 6 1.48 9.61 1.77
C LYS A 6 0.63 10.76 1.27
N TRP A 7 0.17 10.66 0.03
CA TRP A 7 -0.73 11.63 -0.59
C TRP A 7 -1.97 10.95 -1.17
N LEU A 8 -3.13 11.58 -1.00
CA LEU A 8 -4.33 11.23 -1.75
C LEU A 8 -4.24 11.76 -3.16
N MET A 9 -4.57 10.90 -4.12
CA MET A 9 -4.41 11.19 -5.54
C MET A 9 -5.77 11.31 -6.20
N LYS A 10 -5.92 12.33 -7.05
CA LYS A 10 -7.13 12.50 -7.88
C LYS A 10 -7.07 11.69 -9.18
N GLN A 11 -5.86 11.38 -9.64
CA GLN A 11 -5.60 10.67 -10.88
C GLN A 11 -4.17 10.10 -10.89
N LYS A 12 -3.92 9.14 -11.80
CA LYS A 12 -2.59 8.58 -12.05
C LYS A 12 -1.62 9.69 -12.50
N PRO A 13 -0.40 9.76 -11.94
CA PRO A 13 0.62 10.69 -12.41
C PRO A 13 0.90 10.53 -13.92
N GLN A 14 1.14 11.64 -14.61
CA GLN A 14 1.48 11.69 -16.02
C GLN A 14 2.87 12.30 -16.21
N GLY A 15 3.56 11.90 -17.28
CA GLY A 15 4.87 12.44 -17.65
C GLY A 15 6.04 11.98 -16.78
N LEU A 16 5.82 11.06 -15.82
CA LEU A 16 6.88 10.44 -15.04
C LEU A 16 7.29 9.09 -15.67
N PRO A 17 8.59 8.73 -15.67
CA PRO A 17 9.03 7.42 -16.10
C PRO A 17 8.46 6.31 -15.22
N VAL A 18 7.85 5.29 -15.84
CA VAL A 18 7.35 4.10 -15.16
C VAL A 18 8.50 3.11 -14.96
N LEU A 19 8.71 2.69 -13.71
CA LEU A 19 9.71 1.70 -13.31
C LEU A 19 9.11 0.31 -13.16
N GLU A 20 7.86 0.23 -12.71
CA GLU A 20 7.18 -1.04 -12.45
C GLU A 20 5.65 -0.87 -12.54
N GLU A 21 4.95 -1.88 -13.04
CA GLU A 21 3.50 -2.02 -12.92
C GLU A 21 3.17 -3.40 -12.37
N ALA A 22 2.27 -3.43 -11.40
CA ALA A 22 1.85 -4.67 -10.75
C ALA A 22 0.37 -4.63 -10.36
N THR A 23 -0.22 -5.82 -10.21
CA THR A 23 -1.49 -5.98 -9.49
C THR A 23 -1.18 -6.55 -8.11
N LEU A 24 -1.73 -5.94 -7.07
CA LEU A 24 -1.62 -6.47 -5.71
C LEU A 24 -2.98 -6.89 -5.19
N TYR A 25 -2.97 -7.94 -4.39
CA TYR A 25 -4.08 -8.29 -3.52
C TYR A 25 -3.61 -8.29 -2.08
N GLN A 26 -4.42 -7.78 -1.18
CA GLN A 26 -4.09 -7.79 0.24
C GLN A 26 -5.31 -7.99 1.12
N GLY A 27 -5.10 -8.64 2.26
CA GLY A 27 -6.11 -8.87 3.28
C GLY A 27 -5.51 -8.85 4.67
N TYR A 28 -6.35 -8.69 5.68
CA TYR A 28 -5.94 -8.50 7.06
C TYR A 28 -6.48 -9.61 7.94
N LEU A 29 -5.58 -10.38 8.57
CA LEU A 29 -5.91 -11.34 9.64
C LEU A 29 -6.16 -10.59 10.96
N SER A 30 -5.47 -9.47 11.15
CA SER A 30 -5.73 -8.51 12.22
C SER A 30 -5.38 -7.10 11.74
N THR A 31 -6.13 -6.10 12.19
CA THR A 31 -5.82 -4.68 11.96
C THR A 31 -5.17 -4.02 13.18
N HIS A 32 -5.22 -4.65 14.36
CA HIS A 32 -4.56 -4.16 15.58
C HIS A 32 -4.07 -5.31 16.49
N PRO A 33 -2.74 -5.63 16.53
CA PRO A 33 -1.71 -5.13 15.62
C PRO A 33 -1.97 -5.55 14.17
N THR A 34 -1.39 -4.85 13.20
CA THR A 34 -1.62 -5.18 11.79
C THR A 34 -0.88 -6.47 11.40
N VAL A 35 -1.64 -7.47 10.96
CA VAL A 35 -1.16 -8.71 10.35
C VAL A 35 -1.81 -8.83 8.99
N ARG A 36 -1.03 -8.56 7.94
CA ARG A 36 -1.49 -8.46 6.55
C ARG A 36 -0.88 -9.58 5.71
N ILE A 37 -1.70 -10.26 4.91
CA ILE A 37 -1.20 -11.07 3.79
C ILE A 37 -1.29 -10.25 2.50
N ARG A 38 -0.26 -10.33 1.66
CA ARG A 38 -0.19 -9.61 0.38
C ARG A 38 0.32 -10.53 -0.72
N SER A 39 -0.30 -10.47 -1.89
CA SER A 39 0.28 -10.98 -3.14
C SER A 39 0.58 -9.81 -4.07
N LYS A 40 1.63 -9.97 -4.89
CA LYS A 40 2.04 -9.01 -5.92
C LYS A 40 2.35 -9.78 -7.20
N LEU A 41 1.68 -9.40 -8.29
CA LEU A 41 1.89 -9.91 -9.64
C LEU A 41 2.49 -8.79 -10.49
N CYS A 42 3.72 -8.97 -10.96
CA CYS A 42 4.45 -8.04 -11.82
C CYS A 42 4.88 -8.79 -13.09
N GLY A 43 4.21 -8.50 -14.22
CA GLY A 43 4.34 -9.32 -15.43
C GLY A 43 3.95 -10.77 -15.14
N GLU A 44 4.86 -11.72 -15.40
CA GLU A 44 4.66 -13.15 -15.11
C GLU A 44 5.12 -13.57 -13.71
N LYS A 45 5.72 -12.65 -12.93
CA LYS A 45 6.29 -12.96 -11.61
C LYS A 45 5.28 -12.69 -10.50
N SER A 46 5.03 -13.70 -9.67
CA SER A 46 4.18 -13.60 -8.49
C SER A 46 5.01 -13.75 -7.21
N SER A 47 4.63 -13.00 -6.18
CA SER A 47 5.20 -13.12 -4.84
C SER A 47 4.11 -13.00 -3.78
N TRP A 48 4.31 -13.65 -2.65
CA TRP A 48 3.38 -13.62 -1.51
C TRP A 48 4.14 -13.34 -0.23
N ARG A 49 3.57 -12.49 0.62
CA ARG A 49 4.21 -12.00 1.84
C ARG A 49 3.21 -11.97 3.01
N LEU A 50 3.72 -12.25 4.20
CA LEU A 50 3.08 -11.92 5.48
C LEU A 50 3.80 -10.71 6.07
N CYS A 51 3.06 -9.65 6.36
CA CYS A 51 3.58 -8.43 6.94
C CYS A 51 2.99 -8.24 8.35
N ILE A 52 3.85 -8.07 9.35
CA ILE A 52 3.45 -7.70 10.71
C ILE A 52 3.97 -6.30 10.97
N LYS A 53 3.06 -5.34 11.22
CA LYS A 53 3.41 -3.93 11.44
C LYS A 53 3.19 -3.53 12.89
N GLY A 54 4.21 -2.88 13.47
CA GLY A 54 4.16 -2.25 14.78
C GLY A 54 3.34 -0.96 14.78
N LYS A 55 3.30 -0.27 15.93
CA LYS A 55 2.63 1.04 16.07
C LYS A 55 3.49 2.15 15.45
N GLY A 56 2.85 3.18 14.89
CA GLY A 56 3.51 4.37 14.33
C GLY A 56 2.82 4.92 13.08
N THR A 57 3.17 6.14 12.68
CA THR A 57 2.72 6.80 11.43
C THR A 57 3.91 6.92 10.46
N LEU A 58 4.67 8.01 10.54
CA LEU A 58 5.87 8.27 9.72
C LEU A 58 6.94 7.19 9.87
N VAL A 59 7.13 6.67 11.09
CA VAL A 59 8.12 5.63 11.40
C VAL A 59 7.42 4.42 12.00
N ARG A 60 7.61 3.24 11.40
CA ARG A 60 7.08 1.98 11.92
C ARG A 60 8.08 0.83 11.84
N GLU A 61 7.95 -0.10 12.79
CA GLU A 61 8.56 -1.42 12.67
C GLU A 61 7.69 -2.28 11.75
N GLU A 62 8.33 -2.97 10.80
CA GLU A 62 7.69 -3.92 9.90
C GLU A 62 8.56 -5.17 9.77
N ILE A 63 7.92 -6.33 9.97
CA ILE A 63 8.51 -7.63 9.70
C ILE A 63 7.81 -8.17 8.46
N GLU A 64 8.58 -8.43 7.41
CA GLU A 64 8.08 -9.03 6.18
C GLU A 64 8.66 -10.44 6.00
N LEU A 65 7.77 -11.43 5.85
CA LEU A 65 8.12 -12.83 5.66
C LEU A 65 7.63 -13.32 4.30
N GLU A 66 8.47 -14.08 3.61
CA GLU A 66 8.06 -14.81 2.40
C GLU A 66 7.02 -15.88 2.73
N LEU A 67 6.00 -15.97 1.88
CA LEU A 67 4.99 -17.01 1.96
C LEU A 67 4.99 -17.84 0.68
N PRO A 68 4.92 -19.18 0.78
CA PRO A 68 4.48 -20.01 -0.33
C PRO A 68 3.04 -19.65 -0.73
N GLN A 69 2.73 -19.72 -2.02
CA GLN A 69 1.38 -19.46 -2.55
C GLN A 69 0.29 -20.24 -1.81
N GLU A 70 0.50 -21.54 -1.56
CA GLU A 70 -0.44 -22.40 -0.83
C GLU A 70 -0.80 -21.87 0.56
N LYS A 71 0.17 -21.25 1.26
CA LYS A 71 -0.06 -20.67 2.60
C LYS A 71 -0.84 -19.37 2.48
N PHE A 72 -0.55 -18.55 1.49
CA PHE A 72 -1.34 -17.35 1.20
C PHE A 72 -2.81 -17.72 0.91
N GLU A 73 -3.06 -18.73 0.08
CA GLU A 73 -4.41 -19.21 -0.22
C GLU A 73 -5.12 -19.82 1.00
N ALA A 74 -4.40 -20.54 1.85
CA ALA A 74 -4.96 -21.05 3.09
C ALA A 74 -5.36 -19.91 4.05
N LEU A 75 -4.49 -18.91 4.20
CA LEU A 75 -4.75 -17.75 5.05
C LEU A 75 -5.86 -16.85 4.48
N SER A 76 -5.96 -16.72 3.16
CA SER A 76 -7.00 -15.89 2.52
C SER A 76 -8.41 -16.44 2.77
N ARG A 77 -8.56 -17.75 2.90
CA ARG A 77 -9.83 -18.40 3.30
C ARG A 77 -10.24 -18.14 4.75
N LEU A 78 -9.35 -17.63 5.59
CA LEU A 78 -9.64 -17.26 6.98
C LEU A 78 -10.07 -15.80 7.12
N LEU A 79 -10.02 -15.02 6.04
CA LEU A 79 -10.40 -13.61 6.06
C LEU A 79 -11.91 -13.45 6.17
N THR A 80 -12.35 -12.45 6.92
CA THR A 80 -13.77 -12.12 7.12
C THR A 80 -14.32 -11.15 6.07
N LYS A 81 -13.48 -10.72 5.12
CA LYS A 81 -13.80 -9.79 4.03
C LYS A 81 -13.03 -10.19 2.77
N PRO A 82 -13.46 -9.74 1.57
CA PRO A 82 -12.74 -10.01 0.33
C PRO A 82 -11.37 -9.32 0.31
N LEU A 83 -10.41 -9.89 -0.42
CA LEU A 83 -9.13 -9.22 -0.67
C LEU A 83 -9.34 -7.87 -1.36
N ILE A 84 -8.58 -6.86 -0.90
CA ILE A 84 -8.47 -5.56 -1.56
C ILE A 84 -7.58 -5.71 -2.78
N ARG A 85 -8.05 -5.27 -3.95
CA ARG A 85 -7.24 -5.20 -5.16
C ARG A 85 -6.61 -3.82 -5.28
N LYS A 86 -5.35 -3.76 -5.71
CA LYS A 86 -4.67 -2.52 -6.10
C LYS A 86 -4.04 -2.65 -7.48
N ASP A 87 -4.31 -1.66 -8.33
CA ASP A 87 -3.51 -1.41 -9.52
C ASP A 87 -2.36 -0.48 -9.11
N TYR A 88 -1.13 -0.99 -9.20
CA TYR A 88 0.05 -0.38 -8.61
C TYR A 88 1.07 -0.02 -9.67
N THR A 89 1.62 1.18 -9.57
CA THR A 89 2.63 1.70 -10.49
C THR A 89 3.72 2.40 -9.70
N VAL A 90 4.97 2.03 -9.96
CA VAL A 90 6.13 2.73 -9.41
C VAL A 90 6.67 3.68 -10.46
N PHE A 91 6.76 4.96 -10.12
CA PHE A 91 7.37 5.97 -10.96
C PHE A 91 8.73 6.39 -10.42
N ALA A 92 9.63 6.77 -11.32
CA ALA A 92 10.88 7.43 -10.94
C ALA A 92 10.62 8.89 -10.57
N LEU A 93 11.15 9.31 -9.43
CA LEU A 93 11.27 10.72 -9.04
C LEU A 93 12.73 11.18 -9.13
N PRO A 94 12.99 12.50 -9.12
CA PRO A 94 14.34 13.03 -8.99
C PRO A 94 15.08 12.46 -7.77
N GLN A 95 16.41 12.50 -7.82
CA GLN A 95 17.29 12.05 -6.73
C GLN A 95 17.19 10.56 -6.39
N GLY A 96 16.66 9.74 -7.31
CA GLY A 96 16.55 8.29 -7.13
C GLY A 96 15.37 7.85 -6.27
N LEU A 97 14.54 8.80 -5.82
CA LEU A 97 13.30 8.50 -5.10
C LEU A 97 12.31 7.76 -6.00
N ARG A 98 11.41 7.01 -5.37
CA ARG A 98 10.37 6.24 -6.05
C ARG A 98 9.01 6.71 -5.55
N LEU A 99 8.08 6.90 -6.48
CA LEU A 99 6.69 7.20 -6.17
C LEU A 99 5.85 5.95 -6.39
N GLU A 100 5.32 5.40 -5.31
CA GLU A 100 4.44 4.24 -5.33
C GLU A 100 2.98 4.66 -5.42
N TYR A 101 2.40 4.61 -6.62
CA TYR A 101 1.00 4.95 -6.86
C TYR A 101 0.12 3.71 -6.79
N SER A 102 -1.03 3.80 -6.12
CA SER A 102 -2.03 2.73 -6.02
C SER A 102 -3.43 3.25 -6.31
N GLU A 103 -4.15 2.56 -7.21
CA GLU A 103 -5.61 2.66 -7.34
C GLU A 103 -6.24 1.51 -6.58
N VAL A 104 -7.04 1.81 -5.56
CA VAL A 104 -7.60 0.85 -4.63
C VAL A 104 -9.03 0.51 -5.05
N ASP A 105 -9.28 -0.76 -5.36
CA ASP A 105 -10.61 -1.31 -5.59
C ASP A 105 -11.46 -0.52 -6.59
N THR A 106 -10.84 -0.04 -7.67
CA THR A 106 -11.47 0.79 -8.72
C THR A 106 -12.88 0.32 -9.09
N GLY A 107 -13.84 1.23 -9.02
CA GLY A 107 -15.26 0.98 -9.31
C GLY A 107 -16.08 0.45 -8.13
N LYS A 108 -15.48 0.13 -6.98
CA LYS A 108 -16.21 -0.25 -5.76
C LYS A 108 -16.54 0.96 -4.87
N PRO A 109 -17.56 0.86 -4.00
CA PRO A 109 -17.81 1.87 -2.98
C PRO A 109 -16.57 2.13 -2.11
N GLY A 110 -16.22 3.40 -1.93
CA GLY A 110 -15.06 3.81 -1.14
C GLY A 110 -13.70 3.67 -1.85
N ALA A 111 -13.67 3.23 -3.11
CA ALA A 111 -12.46 3.23 -3.93
C ALA A 111 -11.78 4.60 -3.94
N PHE A 112 -10.44 4.60 -3.88
CA PHE A 112 -9.63 5.81 -3.91
C PHE A 112 -8.25 5.52 -4.49
N ALA A 113 -7.52 6.57 -4.82
CA ALA A 113 -6.13 6.46 -5.22
C ALA A 113 -5.24 7.21 -4.24
N TYR A 114 -4.04 6.70 -4.04
CA TYR A 114 -3.04 7.34 -3.20
C TYR A 114 -1.63 7.07 -3.76
N ALA A 115 -0.66 7.87 -3.33
CA ALA A 115 0.74 7.63 -3.61
C ALA A 115 1.57 7.69 -2.31
N GLU A 116 2.60 6.88 -2.24
CA GLU A 116 3.59 6.84 -1.16
C GLU A 116 4.99 7.12 -1.73
N VAL A 117 5.83 7.81 -0.95
CA VAL A 117 7.27 7.95 -1.23
C VAL A 117 7.99 7.46 0.02
N GLU A 118 8.90 6.51 -0.16
CA GLU A 118 9.76 5.98 0.89
C GLU A 118 11.09 6.74 0.95
N PHE A 119 11.63 6.90 2.16
CA PHE A 119 12.85 7.64 2.44
C PHE A 119 13.82 6.82 3.29
N ASP A 120 15.12 7.00 3.05
CA ASP A 120 16.17 6.36 3.84
C ASP A 120 16.38 7.03 5.22
N SER A 121 15.87 8.25 5.41
CA SER A 121 15.98 8.98 6.67
C SER A 121 14.82 9.95 6.90
N VAL A 122 14.59 10.28 8.16
CA VAL A 122 13.56 11.24 8.59
C VAL A 122 13.87 12.65 8.07
N ASP A 123 15.14 13.03 8.03
CA ASP A 123 15.59 14.32 7.50
C ASP A 123 15.29 14.47 6.00
N ALA A 124 15.54 13.40 5.22
CA ALA A 124 15.17 13.35 3.81
C ALA A 124 13.65 13.46 3.61
N ALA A 125 12.85 12.80 4.44
CA ALA A 125 11.39 12.90 4.39
C ALA A 125 10.90 14.32 4.68
N HIS A 126 11.49 15.01 5.66
CA HIS A 126 11.11 16.38 6.03
C HIS A 126 11.53 17.42 5.00
N THR A 127 12.68 17.26 4.36
CA THR A 127 13.20 18.19 3.36
C THR A 127 12.69 17.92 1.94
N PHE A 128 11.97 16.82 1.74
CA PHE A 128 11.38 16.46 0.46
C PHE A 128 10.32 17.48 0.02
N ASP A 129 10.54 18.06 -1.16
CA ASP A 129 9.61 18.95 -1.84
C ASP A 129 8.72 18.13 -2.80
N PRO A 130 7.42 17.94 -2.49
CA PRO A 130 6.54 17.08 -3.27
C PRO A 130 6.27 17.66 -4.66
N PRO A 131 6.43 16.88 -5.74
CA PRO A 131 6.06 17.32 -7.08
C PRO A 131 4.60 17.76 -7.17
N ALA A 132 4.30 18.72 -8.04
CA ALA A 132 2.94 19.27 -8.22
C ALA A 132 1.88 18.24 -8.66
N CYS A 133 2.28 17.05 -9.11
CA CYS A 133 1.36 15.96 -9.42
C CYS A 133 0.83 15.25 -8.17
N LEU A 134 1.48 15.40 -7.01
CA LEU A 134 1.01 14.85 -5.74
C LEU A 134 -0.16 15.66 -5.21
N GLY A 135 -1.17 14.97 -4.69
CA GLY A 135 -2.35 15.61 -4.14
C GLY A 135 -2.19 16.00 -2.67
N ARG A 136 -3.24 15.76 -1.88
CA ARG A 136 -3.27 16.18 -0.47
C ARG A 136 -2.47 15.21 0.39
N GLU A 137 -1.47 15.70 1.11
CA GLU A 137 -0.71 14.88 2.05
C GLU A 137 -1.59 14.45 3.24
N VAL A 138 -1.47 13.18 3.63
CA VAL A 138 -2.24 12.55 4.72
C VAL A 138 -1.37 11.65 5.60
N THR A 139 -0.04 11.84 5.57
CA THR A 139 0.94 11.01 6.30
C THR A 139 0.61 10.84 7.79
N GLU A 140 0.21 11.92 8.46
CA GLU A 140 -0.12 11.93 9.89
C GLU A 140 -1.63 11.90 10.18
N GLU A 141 -2.47 11.84 9.14
CA GLU A 141 -3.93 11.84 9.31
C GLU A 141 -4.46 10.42 9.56
N PRO A 142 -5.23 10.19 10.64
CA PRO A 142 -5.86 8.91 10.87
C PRO A 142 -6.92 8.59 9.81
N GLY A 143 -7.19 7.30 9.56
CA GLY A 143 -8.25 6.86 8.64
C GLY A 143 -7.80 6.59 7.21
N TRP A 144 -6.55 6.94 6.86
CA TRP A 144 -5.99 6.76 5.52
C TRP A 144 -5.02 5.58 5.41
N THR A 145 -4.96 4.72 6.44
CA THR A 145 -4.25 3.45 6.31
C THR A 145 -5.10 2.45 5.52
N MET A 146 -4.43 1.46 4.94
CA MET A 146 -5.14 0.38 4.27
C MET A 146 -5.88 -0.56 5.23
N ALA A 147 -5.47 -0.60 6.51
CA ALA A 147 -6.21 -1.27 7.56
C ALA A 147 -7.52 -0.51 7.88
N ASP A 148 -7.49 0.82 7.91
CA ASP A 148 -8.69 1.63 8.07
C ASP A 148 -9.65 1.44 6.89
N TYR A 149 -9.12 1.39 5.66
CA TYR A 149 -9.92 1.07 4.48
C TYR A 149 -10.58 -0.31 4.62
N TRP A 150 -9.82 -1.35 4.97
CA TRP A 150 -10.35 -2.70 5.21
C TRP A 150 -11.48 -2.72 6.25
N ASN A 151 -11.33 -1.98 7.35
CA ASN A 151 -12.34 -1.91 8.40
C ASN A 151 -13.65 -1.27 7.91
N ARG A 152 -13.58 -0.35 6.94
CA ARG A 152 -14.75 0.27 6.30
C ARG A 152 -15.42 -0.61 5.24
N CYS A 153 -14.69 -1.55 4.63
CA CYS A 153 -15.25 -2.46 3.65
C CYS A 153 -16.35 -3.34 4.27
N ALA A 154 -17.41 -3.63 3.52
CA ALA A 154 -18.44 -4.57 3.94
C ALA A 154 -17.83 -5.97 4.16
N SER A 155 -18.36 -6.70 5.14
CA SER A 155 -18.00 -8.11 5.32
C SER A 155 -18.63 -8.95 4.22
N THR A 156 -18.01 -10.09 3.90
CA THR A 156 -18.71 -11.13 3.12
C THR A 156 -19.85 -11.65 3.98
N GLU A 157 -21.08 -11.57 3.49
CA GLU A 157 -22.19 -12.37 4.05
C GLU A 157 -21.79 -13.84 3.90
N ASN A 158 -21.79 -14.58 5.00
CA ASN A 158 -21.59 -16.03 5.02
C ASN A 158 -22.88 -16.75 4.66
#